data_AF-A0A3D2AWY1-F1
#
_entry.id   AF-A0A3D2AWY1-F1
#
_cell.length_a   1.000
_cell.length_b   1.000
_cell.length_c   1.000
_cell.angle_alpha   90.00
_cell.angle_beta   90.00
_cell.angle_gamma   90.00
#
_symmetry.space_group_name_H-M   'P 1'
#
loop_
_entity.id
_entity.type
_entity.pdbx_description
1 polymer ?
#
loop_
_entity_poly.entity_id
_entity_poly.type
_entity_poly.pdbx_seq_one_letter_code
_entity_poly.pdbx_strand_id
1 'polypeptide(L)'
;MADFYTPSGSNGRAWVIGRDDNLDLALLEVISPGQVYPSFNLAKTGDPQLDQDFVLLRQGGLTDVVQKNSSRIIGSRQDFNTGLRYIQLQGLSNEDSDGSALIDNSGLLRGIRMNEQHMLDIAIGRTGEIYALSVDGLISTVIPRLETGVSIIDAPLSGTSKGTPPSIPAIFKGTIKIDSRSATKGTRVYAKVSKVGSSDLWFSTTVEKTGEYLLPISISRTGYTNATVQFWAGKYPASATSIFVAARTTTINIDVP
;
A
#
# COMPACT_ATOMS: atom_id res chain seq x y z
N MET A 1 -1.04 -20.49 -13.07
CA MET A 1 -0.92 -19.17 -13.72
C MET A 1 -1.94 -18.26 -13.07
N ALA A 2 -1.55 -17.05 -12.71
CA ALA A 2 -2.43 -16.03 -12.14
C ALA A 2 -2.41 -14.78 -13.02
N ASP A 3 -3.57 -14.23 -13.31
CA ASP A 3 -3.67 -12.90 -13.90
C ASP A 3 -3.55 -11.87 -12.76
N PHE A 4 -2.77 -10.81 -12.99
CA PHE A 4 -2.73 -9.67 -12.09
C PHE A 4 -3.02 -8.40 -12.87
N TYR A 5 -3.64 -7.46 -12.19
CA TYR A 5 -3.81 -6.11 -12.69
C TYR A 5 -2.77 -5.21 -12.04
N THR A 6 -2.37 -4.15 -12.71
CA THR A 6 -1.58 -3.14 -12.07
C THR A 6 -2.45 -1.99 -11.61
N PRO A 7 -1.93 -1.32 -10.60
CA PRO A 7 -1.97 0.12 -10.39
C PRO A 7 -1.82 1.06 -11.57
N SER A 8 -1.81 0.63 -12.80
CA SER A 8 -1.78 1.52 -13.96
C SER A 8 -2.70 0.98 -15.03
N GLY A 9 -3.61 0.07 -14.67
CA GLY A 9 -4.56 -0.63 -15.53
C GLY A 9 -3.90 -1.60 -16.51
N SER A 10 -2.59 -1.82 -16.38
CA SER A 10 -1.90 -2.85 -17.15
C SER A 10 -2.32 -4.21 -16.59
N ASN A 11 -2.61 -5.16 -17.45
CA ASN A 11 -2.76 -6.55 -17.04
C ASN A 11 -1.46 -7.30 -17.33
N GLY A 12 -1.14 -8.24 -16.47
CA GLY A 12 -0.01 -9.13 -16.63
C GLY A 12 -0.38 -10.53 -16.23
N ARG A 13 0.48 -11.47 -16.57
CA ARG A 13 0.39 -12.86 -16.13
C ARG A 13 1.57 -13.16 -15.24
N ALA A 14 1.35 -13.94 -14.21
CA ALA A 14 2.38 -14.41 -13.31
C ALA A 14 2.30 -15.92 -13.11
N TRP A 15 3.46 -16.55 -12.93
CA TRP A 15 3.56 -17.91 -12.41
C TRP A 15 3.72 -17.86 -10.90
N VAL A 16 3.15 -18.87 -10.22
CA VAL A 16 3.47 -19.11 -8.82
C VAL A 16 4.84 -19.80 -8.82
N ILE A 17 5.82 -19.17 -8.18
CA ILE A 17 7.18 -19.72 -8.06
C ILE A 17 7.40 -20.44 -6.73
N GLY A 18 6.61 -20.10 -5.71
CA GLY A 18 6.54 -20.84 -4.45
C GLY A 18 5.22 -20.57 -3.75
N ARG A 19 4.72 -21.56 -3.03
CA ARG A 19 3.49 -21.46 -2.23
C ARG A 19 3.62 -22.31 -0.97
N ASP A 20 3.31 -21.70 0.16
CA ASP A 20 3.29 -22.39 1.45
C ASP A 20 1.97 -22.09 2.14
N ASP A 21 1.03 -23.02 2.05
CA ASP A 21 -0.30 -22.90 2.67
C ASP A 21 -0.22 -22.90 4.20
N ASN A 22 0.84 -23.49 4.79
CA ASN A 22 1.09 -23.37 6.23
C ASN A 22 1.49 -21.95 6.66
N LEU A 23 1.85 -21.09 5.71
CA LEU A 23 2.15 -19.68 5.95
C LEU A 23 1.09 -18.76 5.33
N ASP A 24 0.10 -19.31 4.63
CA ASP A 24 -0.88 -18.58 3.80
C ASP A 24 -0.22 -17.55 2.85
N LEU A 25 0.88 -17.95 2.21
CA LEU A 25 1.65 -17.08 1.33
C LEU A 25 2.04 -17.76 0.02
N ALA A 26 2.01 -16.96 -1.04
CA ALA A 26 2.50 -17.34 -2.35
C ALA A 26 3.44 -16.25 -2.90
N LEU A 27 4.50 -16.68 -3.54
CA LEU A 27 5.40 -15.83 -4.31
C LEU A 27 5.11 -16.03 -5.80
N LEU A 28 4.93 -14.90 -6.49
CA LEU A 28 4.59 -14.89 -7.90
C LEU A 28 5.68 -14.17 -8.70
N GLU A 29 6.03 -14.74 -9.84
CA GLU A 29 6.94 -14.14 -10.82
C GLU A 29 6.16 -13.71 -12.06
N VAL A 30 6.37 -12.45 -12.49
CA VAL A 30 5.71 -11.90 -13.67
C VAL A 30 6.30 -12.50 -14.95
N ILE A 31 5.42 -13.00 -15.81
CA ILE A 31 5.75 -13.59 -17.11
C ILE A 31 5.98 -12.47 -18.12
N SER A 32 7.13 -12.49 -18.78
CA SER A 32 7.46 -11.60 -19.91
C SER A 32 7.09 -10.14 -19.62
N PRO A 33 7.69 -9.51 -18.59
CA PRO A 33 7.31 -8.16 -18.19
C PRO A 33 7.56 -7.19 -19.35
N GLY A 34 6.48 -6.69 -19.95
CA GLY A 34 6.54 -5.66 -21.00
C GLY A 34 6.95 -4.27 -20.48
N GLN A 35 7.09 -4.13 -19.16
CA GLN A 35 7.53 -2.93 -18.47
C GLN A 35 8.18 -3.29 -17.13
N VAL A 36 8.97 -2.36 -16.57
CA VAL A 36 9.44 -2.46 -15.18
C VAL A 36 8.30 -2.03 -14.27
N TYR A 37 7.85 -2.94 -13.41
CA TYR A 37 6.83 -2.62 -12.41
C TYR A 37 7.46 -1.91 -11.21
N PRO A 38 6.91 -0.78 -10.75
CA PRO A 38 7.34 -0.18 -9.50
C PRO A 38 7.20 -1.20 -8.36
N SER A 39 8.17 -1.23 -7.45
CA SER A 39 8.20 -2.15 -6.32
C SER A 39 8.49 -1.42 -5.01
N PHE A 40 8.06 -2.01 -3.90
CA PHE A 40 8.50 -1.56 -2.58
C PHE A 40 9.92 -2.07 -2.32
N ASN A 41 10.74 -1.24 -1.70
CA ASN A 41 12.03 -1.69 -1.18
C ASN A 41 11.80 -2.62 0.01
N LEU A 42 12.30 -3.84 -0.08
CA LEU A 42 12.42 -4.76 1.04
C LEU A 42 13.72 -4.42 1.78
N ALA A 43 13.60 -3.80 2.94
CA ALA A 43 14.73 -3.47 3.78
C ALA A 43 14.49 -3.98 5.20
N LYS A 44 15.52 -4.60 5.77
CA LYS A 44 15.55 -4.85 7.21
C LYS A 44 15.55 -3.51 7.90
N THR A 45 14.52 -3.29 8.70
CA THR A 45 14.22 -1.95 9.22
C THR A 45 14.15 -1.91 10.73
N GLY A 46 14.52 -3.03 11.36
CA GLY A 46 14.43 -3.22 12.80
C GLY A 46 12.98 -3.49 13.21
N ASP A 47 12.84 -3.80 14.50
CA ASP A 47 11.55 -4.16 15.05
C ASP A 47 10.61 -2.96 15.07
N PRO A 48 9.42 -3.07 14.47
CA PRO A 48 8.49 -1.98 14.48
C PRO A 48 7.93 -1.79 15.89
N GLN A 49 7.85 -0.53 16.32
CA GLN A 49 7.59 -0.20 17.72
C GLN A 49 6.09 -0.14 18.02
N LEU A 50 5.72 -0.39 19.28
CA LEU A 50 4.36 -0.14 19.77
C LEU A 50 3.96 1.32 19.51
N ASP A 51 2.69 1.53 19.22
CA ASP A 51 2.09 2.83 18.88
C ASP A 51 2.68 3.53 17.66
N GLN A 52 3.53 2.86 16.88
CA GLN A 52 3.98 3.40 15.60
C GLN A 52 2.82 3.36 14.59
N ASP A 53 2.61 4.49 13.89
CA ASP A 53 1.59 4.64 12.86
C ASP A 53 2.04 4.04 11.51
N PHE A 54 1.07 3.42 10.84
CA PHE A 54 1.23 2.83 9.52
C PHE A 54 -0.02 3.05 8.66
N VAL A 55 0.15 2.81 7.37
CA VAL A 55 -0.94 2.74 6.41
C VAL A 55 -1.01 1.33 5.85
N LEU A 56 -2.17 0.70 5.98
CA LEU A 56 -2.51 -0.50 5.22
C LEU A 56 -2.98 -0.09 3.83
N LEU A 57 -2.25 -0.53 2.82
CA LEU A 57 -2.58 -0.33 1.40
C LEU A 57 -3.20 -1.60 0.83
N ARG A 58 -4.42 -1.47 0.31
CA ARG A 58 -5.14 -2.55 -0.36
C ARG A 58 -5.69 -2.11 -1.71
N GLN A 59 -5.81 -3.04 -2.64
CA GLN A 59 -6.61 -2.79 -3.85
C GLN A 59 -8.08 -3.04 -3.51
N GLY A 60 -8.96 -2.06 -3.74
CA GLY A 60 -10.38 -2.20 -3.48
C GLY A 60 -11.08 -3.04 -4.56
N GLY A 61 -10.93 -4.37 -4.55
CA GLY A 61 -11.60 -5.27 -5.50
C GLY A 61 -11.42 -4.85 -6.97
N LEU A 62 -12.51 -4.80 -7.75
CA LEU A 62 -12.53 -4.37 -9.15
C LEU A 62 -12.46 -2.84 -9.34
N THR A 63 -12.31 -2.06 -8.27
CA THR A 63 -12.23 -0.60 -8.38
C THR A 63 -10.79 -0.14 -8.57
N ASP A 64 -10.61 0.92 -9.35
CA ASP A 64 -9.29 1.47 -9.65
C ASP A 64 -8.66 2.28 -8.49
N VAL A 65 -9.15 2.09 -7.27
CA VAL A 65 -8.81 2.92 -6.13
C VAL A 65 -8.14 2.06 -5.07
N VAL A 66 -6.86 2.38 -4.80
CA VAL A 66 -6.18 1.89 -3.60
C VAL A 66 -6.88 2.45 -2.38
N GLN A 67 -7.38 1.56 -1.56
CA GLN A 67 -7.93 1.94 -0.28
C GLN A 67 -6.81 2.00 0.76
N LYS A 68 -6.93 2.98 1.65
CA LYS A 68 -5.93 3.31 2.66
C LYS A 68 -6.62 3.32 4.00
N ASN A 69 -6.13 2.47 4.90
CA ASN A 69 -6.59 2.45 6.28
C ASN A 69 -5.41 2.79 7.17
N SER A 70 -5.51 3.92 7.88
CA SER A 70 -4.57 4.23 8.95
C SER A 70 -4.72 3.21 10.07
N SER A 71 -3.59 2.74 10.58
CA SER A 71 -3.53 1.79 11.68
C SER A 71 -2.28 2.07 12.51
N ARG A 72 -2.20 1.46 13.68
CA ARG A 72 -1.03 1.50 14.56
C ARG A 72 -0.73 0.12 15.09
N ILE A 73 0.52 -0.09 15.50
CA ILE A 73 0.92 -1.33 16.16
C ILE A 73 0.46 -1.30 17.60
N ILE A 74 -0.30 -2.32 18.00
CA ILE A 74 -0.79 -2.49 19.37
C ILE A 74 -0.15 -3.69 20.06
N GLY A 75 0.61 -4.49 19.34
CA GLY A 75 1.26 -5.68 19.87
C GLY A 75 2.13 -6.38 18.84
N SER A 76 2.85 -7.39 19.30
CA SER A 76 3.54 -8.33 18.44
C SER A 76 3.49 -9.73 19.06
N ARG A 77 3.54 -10.73 18.19
CA ARG A 77 3.58 -12.15 18.52
C ARG A 77 4.68 -12.80 17.70
N GLN A 78 5.31 -13.80 18.26
CA GLN A 78 6.27 -14.62 17.53
C GLN A 78 5.76 -16.05 17.52
N ASP A 79 5.76 -16.66 16.34
CA ASP A 79 5.59 -18.10 16.24
C ASP A 79 6.89 -18.78 16.68
N PHE A 80 6.81 -19.64 17.68
CA PHE A 80 7.96 -20.38 18.18
C PHE A 80 8.42 -21.47 17.22
N ASN A 81 7.54 -21.97 16.35
CA ASN A 81 7.88 -23.06 15.43
C ASN A 81 8.68 -22.56 14.23
N THR A 82 8.24 -21.46 13.62
CA THR A 82 8.88 -20.89 12.42
C THR A 82 9.84 -19.74 12.75
N GLY A 83 9.79 -19.20 13.97
CA GLY A 83 10.50 -18.00 14.36
C GLY A 83 9.93 -16.72 13.74
N LEU A 84 8.87 -16.81 12.93
CA LEU A 84 8.25 -15.67 12.25
C LEU A 84 7.56 -14.75 13.25
N ARG A 85 7.65 -13.45 12.97
CA ARG A 85 7.07 -12.41 13.81
C ARG A 85 5.85 -11.79 13.13
N TYR A 86 4.76 -11.75 13.87
CA TYR A 86 3.50 -11.17 13.48
C TYR A 86 3.25 -9.91 14.31
N ILE A 87 2.83 -8.86 13.64
CA ILE A 87 2.59 -7.54 14.22
C ILE A 87 1.08 -7.37 14.35
N GLN A 88 0.61 -7.10 15.55
CA GLN A 88 -0.81 -6.85 15.81
C GLN A 88 -1.13 -5.39 15.51
N LEU A 89 -2.17 -5.18 14.71
CA LEU A 89 -2.60 -3.88 14.21
C LEU A 89 -3.93 -3.45 14.84
N GLN A 90 -4.08 -2.16 15.08
CA GLN A 90 -5.36 -1.58 15.50
C GLN A 90 -6.33 -1.50 14.31
N GLY A 91 -7.54 -2.04 14.46
CA GLY A 91 -8.62 -1.87 13.49
C GLY A 91 -9.66 -2.97 13.60
N LEU A 92 -10.63 -2.95 12.67
CA LEU A 92 -11.58 -4.03 12.46
C LEU A 92 -11.08 -4.97 11.35
N SER A 93 -11.19 -6.28 11.59
CA SER A 93 -10.89 -7.27 10.56
C SER A 93 -11.90 -7.17 9.41
N ASN A 94 -11.39 -7.15 8.18
CA ASN A 94 -12.18 -7.10 6.95
C ASN A 94 -11.55 -8.13 6.01
N GLU A 95 -12.30 -9.17 5.64
CA GLU A 95 -11.83 -10.34 4.87
C GLU A 95 -11.19 -9.94 3.51
N ASP A 96 -11.61 -8.83 2.91
CA ASP A 96 -11.06 -8.32 1.64
C ASP A 96 -9.74 -7.53 1.78
N SER A 97 -8.93 -7.83 2.79
CA SER A 97 -7.71 -7.07 3.09
C SER A 97 -6.47 -7.95 3.16
N ASP A 98 -6.59 -9.24 2.90
CA ASP A 98 -5.46 -10.16 2.97
C ASP A 98 -4.45 -9.85 1.87
N GLY A 99 -3.16 -10.00 2.17
CA GLY A 99 -2.09 -9.60 1.27
C GLY A 99 -1.86 -8.07 1.17
N SER A 100 -2.58 -7.25 1.95
CA SER A 100 -2.37 -5.80 1.99
C SER A 100 -0.97 -5.45 2.49
N ALA A 101 -0.37 -4.42 1.90
CA ALA A 101 0.95 -3.93 2.29
C ALA A 101 0.83 -3.01 3.51
N LEU A 102 1.58 -3.28 4.57
CA LEU A 102 1.75 -2.39 5.72
C LEU A 102 2.95 -1.48 5.47
N ILE A 103 2.70 -0.18 5.32
CA ILE A 103 3.70 0.83 4.96
C ILE A 103 3.87 1.83 6.10
N ASP A 104 5.11 2.16 6.45
CA ASP A 104 5.40 3.20 7.44
C ASP A 104 5.38 4.62 6.85
N ASN A 105 5.55 5.61 7.73
CA ASN A 105 5.66 7.02 7.34
C ASN A 105 6.90 7.34 6.47
N SER A 106 7.84 6.41 6.29
CA SER A 106 9.00 6.54 5.40
C SER A 106 8.75 5.90 4.01
N GLY A 107 7.58 5.31 3.77
CA GLY A 107 7.25 4.64 2.51
C GLY A 107 7.86 3.24 2.38
N LEU A 108 8.34 2.65 3.48
CA LEU A 108 8.96 1.34 3.49
C LEU A 108 7.94 0.26 3.86
N LEU A 109 8.05 -0.91 3.21
CA LEU A 109 7.26 -2.08 3.58
C LEU A 109 7.70 -2.58 4.94
N ARG A 110 6.73 -2.82 5.81
CA ARG A 110 6.93 -3.27 7.19
C ARG A 110 6.25 -4.59 7.48
N GLY A 111 5.28 -4.96 6.67
CA GLY A 111 4.69 -6.27 6.68
C GLY A 111 3.64 -6.47 5.62
N ILE A 112 3.11 -7.68 5.57
CA ILE A 112 1.99 -8.07 4.71
C ILE A 112 0.89 -8.57 5.63
N ARG A 113 -0.34 -8.07 5.44
CA ARG A 113 -1.49 -8.48 6.23
C ARG A 113 -1.81 -9.95 5.99
N MET A 114 -1.97 -10.70 7.08
CA MET A 114 -2.33 -12.11 7.08
C MET A 114 -3.84 -12.28 7.14
N ASN A 115 -4.33 -13.40 6.59
CA ASN A 115 -5.70 -13.82 6.74
C ASN A 115 -6.03 -14.13 8.21
N GLU A 116 -7.20 -13.70 8.67
CA GLU A 116 -7.63 -13.89 10.06
C GLU A 116 -7.77 -15.37 10.43
N GLN A 117 -8.38 -16.18 9.57
CA GLN A 117 -8.57 -17.60 9.80
C GLN A 117 -7.22 -18.31 9.93
N HIS A 118 -6.26 -17.99 9.05
CA HIS A 118 -4.90 -18.51 9.17
C HIS A 118 -4.27 -18.19 10.54
N MET A 119 -4.42 -16.94 11.01
CA MET A 119 -3.90 -16.54 12.32
C MET A 119 -4.55 -17.27 13.50
N LEU A 120 -5.84 -17.63 13.38
CA LEU A 120 -6.56 -18.47 14.35
C LEU A 120 -6.03 -19.91 14.31
N ASP A 121 -5.82 -20.47 13.13
CA ASP A 121 -5.40 -21.86 12.93
C ASP A 121 -4.00 -22.12 13.52
N ILE A 122 -3.10 -21.14 13.43
CA ILE A 122 -1.76 -21.20 14.05
C ILE A 122 -1.75 -20.76 15.53
N ALA A 123 -2.92 -20.51 16.12
CA ALA A 123 -3.11 -20.11 17.52
C ALA A 123 -2.36 -18.81 17.94
N ILE A 124 -2.10 -17.91 16.99
CA ILE A 124 -1.48 -16.61 17.26
C ILE A 124 -2.54 -15.51 17.45
N GLY A 125 -3.58 -15.52 16.63
CA GLY A 125 -4.62 -14.50 16.62
C GLY A 125 -5.88 -14.88 17.39
N ARG A 126 -6.78 -13.91 17.50
CA ARG A 126 -8.16 -14.07 18.00
C ARG A 126 -9.13 -13.40 17.04
N THR A 127 -10.39 -13.80 17.12
CA THR A 127 -11.45 -13.23 16.29
C THR A 127 -11.52 -11.71 16.46
N GLY A 128 -11.51 -10.98 15.34
CA GLY A 128 -11.50 -9.52 15.27
C GLY A 128 -10.12 -8.88 15.38
N GLU A 129 -9.05 -9.64 15.66
CA GLU A 129 -7.69 -9.12 15.67
C GLU A 129 -7.08 -9.11 14.27
N ILE A 130 -6.25 -8.11 14.00
CA ILE A 130 -5.56 -7.96 12.72
C ILE A 130 -4.07 -8.19 12.93
N TYR A 131 -3.48 -9.03 12.10
CA TYR A 131 -2.05 -9.28 12.10
C TYR A 131 -1.42 -9.07 10.72
N ALA A 132 -0.16 -8.66 10.72
CA ALA A 132 0.69 -8.66 9.55
C ALA A 132 1.98 -9.43 9.84
N LEU A 133 2.45 -10.25 8.89
CA LEU A 133 3.77 -10.83 8.95
C LEU A 133 4.82 -9.73 8.75
N SER A 134 5.83 -9.67 9.62
CA SER A 134 6.87 -8.65 9.54
C SER A 134 7.74 -8.78 8.28
N VAL A 135 8.22 -7.64 7.77
CA VAL A 135 9.13 -7.60 6.61
C VAL A 135 10.45 -8.35 6.89
N ASP A 136 10.91 -8.35 8.14
CA ASP A 136 12.12 -9.08 8.51
C ASP A 136 11.92 -10.59 8.35
N GLY A 137 10.77 -11.13 8.77
CA GLY A 137 10.42 -12.54 8.56
C GLY A 137 10.24 -12.88 7.08
N LEU A 138 9.69 -11.95 6.29
CA LEU A 138 9.60 -12.09 4.84
C LEU A 138 10.99 -12.23 4.20
N ILE A 139 11.92 -11.33 4.51
CA ILE A 139 13.27 -11.30 3.93
C ILE A 139 14.12 -12.48 4.41
N SER A 140 14.09 -12.79 5.70
CA SER A 140 15.03 -13.77 6.27
C SER A 140 14.61 -15.21 6.06
N THR A 141 13.30 -15.46 5.93
CA THR A 141 12.75 -16.80 6.05
C THR A 141 11.82 -17.13 4.89
N VAL A 142 10.79 -16.31 4.68
CA VAL A 142 9.71 -16.67 3.74
C VAL A 142 10.16 -16.60 2.29
N ILE A 143 10.71 -15.47 1.82
CA ILE A 143 11.12 -15.30 0.42
C ILE A 143 12.17 -16.34 0.03
N PRO A 144 13.30 -16.52 0.75
CA PRO A 144 14.28 -17.53 0.40
C PRO A 144 13.69 -18.95 0.33
N ARG A 145 12.74 -19.27 1.22
CA ARG A 145 12.06 -20.57 1.22
C ARG A 145 11.13 -20.72 0.01
N LEU A 146 10.34 -19.71 -0.33
CA LEU A 146 9.45 -19.74 -1.49
C LEU A 146 10.24 -19.77 -2.82
N GLU A 147 11.39 -19.07 -2.91
CA GLU A 147 12.28 -19.08 -4.08
C GLU A 147 12.89 -20.46 -4.35
N THR A 148 13.04 -21.30 -3.32
CA THR A 148 13.50 -22.69 -3.49
C THR A 148 12.42 -23.64 -4.03
N GLY A 149 11.23 -23.12 -4.38
CA GLY A 149 10.16 -23.88 -5.01
C GLY A 149 9.31 -24.70 -4.04
N VAL A 150 9.34 -24.39 -2.74
CA VAL A 150 8.46 -25.03 -1.76
C VAL A 150 7.01 -24.84 -2.20
N SER A 151 6.34 -25.97 -2.37
CA SER A 151 4.93 -26.09 -2.75
C SER A 151 4.26 -26.99 -1.71
N ILE A 152 4.03 -26.47 -0.51
CA ILE A 152 3.14 -27.13 0.44
C ILE A 152 1.75 -26.62 0.10
N ILE A 153 1.04 -27.42 -0.70
CA ILE A 153 -0.26 -27.10 -1.24
C ILE A 153 -1.24 -28.06 -0.61
N ASP A 154 -2.11 -27.55 0.25
CA ASP A 154 -3.25 -28.30 0.72
C ASP A 154 -4.29 -28.37 -0.41
N ALA A 155 -5.07 -29.46 -0.44
CA ALA A 155 -6.15 -29.61 -1.41
C ALA A 155 -7.03 -28.34 -1.37
N PRO A 156 -7.35 -27.73 -2.52
CA PRO A 156 -7.93 -26.40 -2.54
C PRO A 156 -9.26 -26.39 -1.78
N LEU A 157 -9.31 -25.65 -0.68
CA LEU A 157 -10.56 -25.04 -0.26
C LEU A 157 -11.00 -24.16 -1.43
N SER A 158 -12.26 -24.30 -1.85
CA SER A 158 -12.87 -23.58 -2.96
C SER A 158 -12.87 -22.07 -2.69
N GLY A 159 -11.73 -21.41 -2.92
CA GLY A 159 -11.52 -19.99 -2.68
C GLY A 159 -10.71 -19.39 -3.81
N THR A 160 -11.32 -18.48 -4.57
CA THR A 160 -10.62 -17.72 -5.61
C THR A 160 -9.84 -16.58 -4.96
N SER A 161 -8.55 -16.79 -4.69
CA SER A 161 -7.64 -15.68 -4.37
C SER A 161 -7.56 -14.74 -5.58
N LYS A 162 -8.26 -13.60 -5.52
CA LYS A 162 -8.20 -12.51 -6.50
C LYS A 162 -7.66 -11.24 -5.83
N GLY A 163 -6.40 -11.29 -5.42
CA GLY A 163 -5.67 -10.11 -4.93
C GLY A 163 -4.82 -9.50 -6.02
N THR A 164 -5.13 -8.27 -6.43
CA THR A 164 -4.28 -7.47 -7.31
C THR A 164 -3.30 -6.65 -6.43
N PRO A 165 -1.98 -6.64 -6.70
CA PRO A 165 -1.04 -5.82 -5.92
C PRO A 165 -1.44 -4.34 -5.88
N PRO A 166 -1.40 -3.64 -4.73
CA PRO A 166 -1.86 -2.27 -4.60
C PRO A 166 -0.96 -1.25 -5.31
N SER A 167 -1.50 -0.08 -5.65
CA SER A 167 -0.79 1.02 -6.32
C SER A 167 0.19 1.76 -5.45
N ILE A 168 1.47 1.71 -5.84
CA ILE A 168 2.51 2.53 -5.23
C ILE A 168 2.21 4.01 -5.52
N PRO A 169 1.94 4.83 -4.49
CA PRO A 169 1.57 6.22 -4.67
C PRO A 169 2.73 7.07 -5.22
N ALA A 170 2.39 8.15 -5.92
CA ALA A 170 3.21 9.35 -5.97
C ALA A 170 2.97 10.16 -4.68
N ILE A 171 4.02 10.59 -4.00
CA ILE A 171 3.90 11.36 -2.75
C ILE A 171 4.20 12.82 -3.06
N PHE A 172 3.23 13.71 -2.87
CA PHE A 172 3.44 15.15 -2.91
C PHE A 172 3.51 15.66 -1.47
N LYS A 173 4.56 16.41 -1.15
CA LYS A 173 4.72 17.01 0.18
C LYS A 173 5.27 18.42 0.07
N GLY A 174 5.07 19.20 1.11
CA GLY A 174 5.65 20.54 1.18
C GLY A 174 4.84 21.42 2.10
N THR A 175 4.92 22.73 1.83
CA THR A 175 4.14 23.71 2.57
C THR A 175 2.94 24.20 1.77
N ILE A 176 1.88 24.58 2.47
CA ILE A 176 0.72 25.23 1.89
C ILE A 176 0.41 26.55 2.59
N LYS A 177 0.21 27.57 1.78
CA LYS A 177 -0.24 28.90 2.20
C LYS A 177 -1.53 29.27 1.49
N ILE A 178 -2.40 29.95 2.22
CA ILE A 178 -3.65 30.54 1.74
C ILE A 178 -3.57 32.02 2.12
N ASP A 179 -3.75 32.92 1.16
CA ASP A 179 -3.58 34.38 1.38
C ASP A 179 -2.21 34.73 2.02
N SER A 180 -1.14 34.07 1.57
CA SER A 180 0.23 34.19 2.11
C SER A 180 0.42 33.74 3.57
N ARG A 181 -0.60 33.18 4.22
CA ARG A 181 -0.54 32.63 5.58
C ARG A 181 -0.47 31.11 5.54
N SER A 182 0.33 30.51 6.42
CA SER A 182 0.37 29.05 6.55
C SER A 182 -1.03 28.50 6.84
N ALA A 183 -1.45 27.48 6.09
CA ALA A 183 -2.74 26.87 6.32
C ALA A 183 -2.82 26.28 7.74
N THR A 184 -3.96 26.44 8.39
CA THR A 184 -4.22 25.84 9.71
C THR A 184 -4.31 24.32 9.63
N LYS A 185 -4.01 23.64 10.75
CA LYS A 185 -4.29 22.20 10.88
C LYS A 185 -5.76 21.91 10.54
N GLY A 186 -6.00 20.83 9.78
CA GLY A 186 -7.32 20.42 9.33
C GLY A 186 -7.79 21.04 8.01
N THR A 187 -7.06 22.03 7.47
CA THR A 187 -7.32 22.55 6.13
C THR A 187 -7.20 21.44 5.10
N ARG A 188 -8.17 21.32 4.19
CA ARG A 188 -8.18 20.30 3.14
C ARG A 188 -7.45 20.81 1.89
N VAL A 189 -6.49 20.00 1.44
CA VAL A 189 -5.76 20.19 0.19
C VAL A 189 -6.29 19.20 -0.82
N TYR A 190 -6.58 19.66 -2.04
CA TYR A 190 -7.03 18.82 -3.13
C TYR A 190 -5.98 18.78 -4.23
N ALA A 191 -5.92 17.67 -4.96
CA ALA A 191 -5.20 17.56 -6.21
C ALA A 191 -6.13 17.03 -7.30
N LYS A 192 -6.21 17.78 -8.39
CA LYS A 192 -6.83 17.37 -9.64
C LYS A 192 -5.76 16.77 -10.53
N VAL A 193 -5.98 15.56 -11.01
CA VAL A 193 -5.11 14.89 -11.97
C VAL A 193 -5.82 14.79 -13.32
N SER A 194 -5.24 15.44 -14.33
CA SER A 194 -5.83 15.60 -15.66
C SER A 194 -4.93 15.03 -16.75
N LYS A 195 -5.53 14.31 -17.70
CA LYS A 195 -4.88 13.81 -18.92
C LYS A 195 -5.83 13.97 -20.10
N VAL A 196 -5.30 14.44 -21.23
CA VAL A 196 -6.06 14.53 -22.49
C VAL A 196 -6.65 13.17 -22.85
N GLY A 197 -7.95 13.16 -23.17
CA GLY A 197 -8.66 11.93 -23.53
C GLY A 197 -9.05 11.03 -22.34
N SER A 198 -8.83 11.49 -21.10
CA SER A 198 -9.26 10.78 -19.88
C SER A 198 -10.13 11.70 -19.00
N SER A 199 -10.87 11.09 -18.07
CA SER A 199 -11.60 11.85 -17.04
C SER A 199 -10.64 12.57 -16.09
N ASP A 200 -11.14 13.57 -15.36
CA ASP A 200 -10.37 14.17 -14.28
C ASP A 200 -10.51 13.33 -13.02
N LEU A 201 -9.40 13.11 -12.30
CA LEU A 201 -9.39 12.43 -11.01
C LEU A 201 -9.11 13.42 -9.89
N TRP A 202 -9.78 13.27 -8.75
CA TRP A 202 -9.65 14.16 -7.61
C TRP A 202 -9.18 13.40 -6.37
N PHE A 203 -8.16 13.93 -5.72
CA PHE A 203 -7.58 13.42 -4.49
C PHE A 203 -7.58 14.52 -3.44
N SER A 204 -7.61 14.15 -2.16
CA SER A 204 -7.49 15.13 -1.08
C SER A 204 -6.79 14.58 0.14
N THR A 205 -6.21 15.48 0.93
CA THR A 205 -5.61 15.21 2.25
C THR A 205 -5.91 16.39 3.18
N THR A 206 -5.63 16.23 4.47
CA THR A 206 -5.68 17.31 5.46
C THR A 206 -4.29 17.76 5.85
N VAL A 207 -4.15 19.04 6.18
CA VAL A 207 -2.94 19.61 6.79
C VAL A 207 -2.80 19.06 8.21
N GLU A 208 -1.80 18.22 8.43
CA GLU A 208 -1.57 17.54 9.72
C GLU A 208 -0.88 18.44 10.75
N LYS A 209 0.04 19.26 10.27
CA LYS A 209 0.79 20.27 11.03
C LYS A 209 0.68 21.59 10.30
N THR A 210 0.58 22.70 11.03
CA THR A 210 0.35 24.03 10.46
C THR A 210 1.26 24.30 9.26
N GLY A 211 0.64 24.51 8.10
CA GLY A 211 1.29 24.79 6.84
C GLY A 211 1.96 23.61 6.16
N GLU A 212 1.98 22.40 6.72
CA GLU A 212 2.63 21.22 6.14
C GLU A 212 1.59 20.19 5.67
N TYR A 213 1.77 19.66 4.47
CA TYR A 213 0.88 18.63 3.92
C TYR A 213 1.67 17.45 3.34
N LEU A 214 1.02 16.29 3.34
CA LEU A 214 1.47 15.08 2.64
C LEU A 214 0.27 14.49 1.91
N LEU A 215 0.34 14.47 0.58
CA LEU A 215 -0.72 14.02 -0.31
C LEU A 215 -0.22 12.84 -1.17
N PRO A 216 -0.57 11.60 -0.80
CA PRO A 216 -0.27 10.43 -1.59
C PRO A 216 -1.34 10.23 -2.68
N ILE A 217 -0.96 10.35 -3.94
CA ILE A 217 -1.82 10.12 -5.11
C ILE A 217 -1.50 8.75 -5.69
N SER A 218 -2.52 7.89 -5.77
CA SER A 218 -2.44 6.56 -6.39
C SER A 218 -3.53 6.48 -7.45
N ILE A 219 -3.16 6.21 -8.70
CA ILE A 219 -4.12 6.10 -9.81
C ILE A 219 -3.91 4.76 -10.46
N SER A 220 -4.89 3.85 -10.38
CA SER A 220 -4.79 2.55 -11.05
C SER A 220 -5.29 2.47 -12.47
N ARG A 221 -5.62 3.61 -13.09
CA ARG A 221 -6.10 3.68 -14.48
C ARG A 221 -4.96 3.84 -15.47
N THR A 222 -5.03 3.08 -16.57
CA THR A 222 -4.16 3.30 -17.74
C THR A 222 -4.33 4.73 -18.27
N GLY A 223 -3.23 5.29 -18.78
CA GLY A 223 -3.24 6.60 -19.44
C GLY A 223 -2.86 7.80 -18.58
N TYR A 224 -2.81 7.67 -17.25
CA TYR A 224 -2.46 8.79 -16.36
C TYR A 224 -0.96 8.95 -16.12
N THR A 225 -0.11 8.12 -16.71
CA THR A 225 1.34 8.33 -16.70
C THR A 225 1.65 9.71 -17.29
N ASN A 226 2.44 10.50 -16.56
CA ASN A 226 2.74 11.89 -16.89
C ASN A 226 1.48 12.77 -17.03
N ALA A 227 0.43 12.51 -16.25
CA ALA A 227 -0.73 13.40 -16.14
C ALA A 227 -0.37 14.66 -15.33
N THR A 228 -1.06 15.76 -15.61
CA THR A 228 -0.87 17.02 -14.89
C THR A 228 -1.57 16.95 -13.54
N VAL A 229 -0.85 17.31 -12.48
CA VAL A 229 -1.39 17.46 -11.12
C VAL A 229 -1.51 18.94 -10.79
N GLN A 230 -2.74 19.42 -10.62
CA GLN A 230 -3.04 20.78 -10.17
C GLN A 230 -3.55 20.74 -8.74
N PHE A 231 -2.97 21.57 -7.87
CA PHE A 231 -3.32 21.62 -6.46
C PHE A 231 -4.35 22.71 -6.17
N TRP A 232 -5.17 22.51 -5.15
CA TRP A 232 -6.23 23.43 -4.75
C TRP A 232 -6.38 23.46 -3.22
N ALA A 233 -6.83 24.59 -2.69
CA ALA A 233 -7.37 24.69 -1.34
C ALA A 233 -8.69 25.45 -1.38
N GLY A 234 -9.75 24.88 -0.82
CA GLY A 234 -11.10 25.41 -0.97
C GLY A 234 -11.50 25.48 -2.46
N LYS A 235 -11.88 26.68 -2.92
CA LYS A 235 -12.35 26.94 -4.30
C LYS A 235 -11.27 27.49 -5.24
N TYR A 236 -10.03 27.65 -4.77
CA TYR A 236 -8.98 28.35 -5.49
C TYR A 236 -7.88 27.38 -5.95
N PRO A 237 -7.47 27.43 -7.23
CA PRO A 237 -6.34 26.67 -7.71
C PRO A 237 -5.04 27.32 -7.24
N ALA A 238 -4.07 26.48 -6.90
CA ALA A 238 -2.69 26.91 -6.79
C ALA A 238 -2.11 27.19 -8.17
N SER A 239 -1.20 28.15 -8.26
CA SER A 239 -0.43 28.40 -9.48
C SER A 239 0.56 27.28 -9.79
N ALA A 240 0.98 26.55 -8.75
CA ALA A 240 1.91 25.44 -8.85
C ALA A 240 1.23 24.18 -9.40
N THR A 241 1.85 23.56 -10.41
CA THR A 241 1.45 22.27 -10.95
C THR A 241 2.62 21.29 -10.91
N SER A 242 2.32 20.01 -10.95
CA SER A 242 3.32 18.95 -11.07
C SER A 242 2.90 17.88 -12.08
N ILE A 243 3.73 16.85 -12.22
CA ILE A 243 3.48 15.71 -13.09
C ILE A 243 3.33 14.47 -12.21
N PHE A 244 2.31 13.68 -12.48
CA PHE A 244 2.11 12.39 -11.81
C PHE A 244 3.13 11.37 -12.32
N VAL A 245 3.97 10.90 -11.40
CA VAL A 245 4.92 9.79 -11.59
C VAL A 245 4.80 8.87 -10.39
N ALA A 246 4.30 7.65 -10.59
CA ALA A 246 4.16 6.66 -9.53
C ALA A 246 5.50 6.38 -8.83
N ALA A 247 5.46 6.01 -7.54
CA ALA A 247 6.63 5.76 -6.70
C ALA A 247 7.60 6.95 -6.50
N ARG A 248 7.24 8.15 -6.99
CA ARG A 248 8.06 9.35 -6.83
C ARG A 248 7.57 10.19 -5.67
N THR A 249 8.50 10.65 -4.83
CA THR A 249 8.25 11.76 -3.89
C THR A 249 8.64 13.09 -4.54
N THR A 250 7.72 14.05 -4.52
CA THR A 250 7.91 15.40 -5.06
C THR A 250 7.65 16.42 -3.96
N THR A 251 8.64 17.28 -3.70
CA THR A 251 8.46 18.44 -2.84
C THR A 251 7.91 19.60 -3.65
N ILE A 252 6.74 20.12 -3.28
CA ILE A 252 6.13 21.28 -3.94
C ILE A 252 5.42 22.16 -2.91
N ASN A 253 5.73 23.45 -2.94
CA ASN A 253 5.04 24.44 -2.12
C ASN A 253 3.80 24.94 -2.87
N ILE A 254 2.67 24.94 -2.16
CA ILE A 254 1.37 25.33 -2.68
C ILE A 254 1.06 26.72 -2.13
N ASP A 255 1.02 27.72 -3.00
CA ASP A 255 0.47 29.03 -2.69
C ASP A 255 -0.87 29.16 -3.39
N VAL A 256 -1.91 29.41 -2.60
CA VAL A 256 -3.27 29.65 -3.06
C VAL A 256 -3.66 31.07 -2.65
N PRO A 257 -4.26 31.85 -3.56
CA PRO A 257 -4.82 33.16 -3.22
C PRO A 257 -6.11 33.03 -2.40
#